data_AF-A0A7Y6KRI2-F1
#
_entry.id   AF-A0A7Y6KRI2-F1
#
_cell.length_a   1.000
_cell.length_b   1.000
_cell.length_c   1.000
_cell.angle_alpha   90.00
_cell.angle_beta   90.00
_cell.angle_gamma   90.00
#
_symmetry.space_group_name_H-M   'P 1'
#
loop_
_entity.id
_entity.type
_entity.pdbx_description
1 polymer ?
#
loop_
_entity_poly.entity_id
_entity_poly.type
_entity_poly.pdbx_seq_one_letter_code
_entity_poly.pdbx_strand_id
1 'polypeptide(L)'
;VPAWIHPEDRYMMSDPEKALGRSIGMPLMGELTVGEPDDLKELTDGSKLTLAGLEFGVSHAPGHTKGSVTFTVPEAADIPPVLFSGDLLFAGSVGRTDLPGGDHAELLRSLARVCLPLDDSTVVLSGHGPQTTIGRERATNPFLNGLDAAPRRGL
;
A
#
# COMPACT_ATOMS: atom_id res chain seq x y z
N VAL A 1 6.06 -9.74 19.16
CA VAL A 1 5.56 -8.58 18.39
C VAL A 1 4.80 -9.17 17.22
N PRO A 2 3.51 -8.84 17.04
CA PRO A 2 2.70 -9.44 15.99
C PRO A 2 3.20 -9.04 14.61
N ALA A 3 3.11 -9.97 13.66
CA ALA A 3 3.15 -9.67 12.24
C ALA A 3 1.74 -9.33 11.75
N TRP A 4 1.61 -8.32 10.90
CA TRP A 4 0.32 -7.92 10.33
C TRP A 4 0.33 -8.17 8.83
N ILE A 5 -0.75 -8.73 8.29
CA ILE A 5 -0.90 -8.96 6.85
C ILE A 5 -2.35 -8.81 6.40
N HIS A 6 -2.57 -8.33 5.19
CA HIS A 6 -3.87 -8.44 4.56
C HIS A 6 -4.11 -9.91 4.14
N PRO A 7 -5.28 -10.51 4.41
CA PRO A 7 -5.52 -11.93 4.11
C PRO A 7 -5.25 -12.33 2.65
N GLU A 8 -5.44 -11.39 1.71
CA GLU A 8 -5.21 -11.64 0.29
C GLU A 8 -3.73 -11.86 -0.09
N ASP A 9 -2.75 -11.51 0.75
CA ASP A 9 -1.33 -11.83 0.51
C ASP A 9 -0.83 -12.99 1.37
N ARG A 10 -1.66 -13.55 2.27
CA ARG A 10 -1.22 -14.61 3.20
C ARG A 10 -0.61 -15.82 2.50
N TYR A 11 -1.08 -16.14 1.29
CA TYR A 11 -0.55 -17.24 0.48
C TYR A 11 0.95 -17.07 0.14
N MET A 12 1.45 -15.83 0.10
CA MET A 12 2.84 -15.51 -0.22
C MET A 12 3.81 -15.94 0.88
N MET A 13 3.35 -15.99 2.13
CA MET A 13 4.19 -16.38 3.29
C MET A 13 4.68 -17.83 3.21
N SER A 14 3.92 -18.68 2.52
CA SER A 14 4.24 -20.11 2.35
C SER A 14 4.89 -20.43 1.00
N ASP A 15 4.93 -19.48 0.07
CA ASP A 15 5.27 -19.74 -1.34
C ASP A 15 5.92 -18.52 -2.02
N PRO A 16 7.27 -18.42 -2.00
CA PRO A 16 7.99 -17.28 -2.55
C PRO A 16 7.81 -17.11 -4.07
N GLU A 17 7.53 -18.19 -4.81
CA GLU A 17 7.27 -18.10 -6.25
C GLU A 17 5.98 -17.32 -6.54
N LYS A 18 4.95 -17.50 -5.70
CA LYS A 18 3.70 -16.75 -5.84
C LYS A 18 3.81 -15.29 -5.43
N ALA A 19 4.88 -14.91 -4.72
CA ALA A 19 5.17 -13.53 -4.33
C ALA A 19 6.06 -12.81 -5.36
N LEU A 20 7.14 -13.46 -5.80
CA LEU A 20 8.21 -12.83 -6.57
C LEU A 20 8.27 -13.28 -8.04
N GLY A 21 7.47 -14.28 -8.41
CA GLY A 21 7.57 -14.95 -9.70
C GLY A 21 8.74 -15.95 -9.75
N ARG A 22 8.68 -16.87 -10.71
CA ARG A 22 9.58 -18.03 -10.78
C ARG A 22 11.06 -17.66 -11.00
N SER A 23 11.33 -16.58 -11.74
CA SER A 23 12.68 -16.14 -12.06
C SER A 23 13.46 -15.58 -10.85
N ILE A 24 12.75 -14.97 -9.90
CA ILE A 24 13.32 -14.40 -8.67
C ILE A 24 13.17 -15.37 -7.49
N GLY A 25 12.07 -16.13 -7.44
CA GLY A 25 11.76 -17.06 -6.34
C GLY A 25 12.64 -18.31 -6.32
N MET A 26 13.00 -18.88 -7.48
CA MET A 26 13.79 -20.12 -7.55
C MET A 26 15.21 -20.01 -6.94
N PRO A 27 15.99 -18.94 -7.19
CA PRO A 27 17.29 -18.75 -6.54
C PRO A 27 17.21 -18.59 -5.01
N LEU A 28 16.07 -18.14 -4.49
CA LEU A 28 15.83 -17.90 -3.07
C LEU A 28 15.28 -19.16 -2.36
N MET A 29 14.88 -20.18 -3.12
CA MET A 29 14.33 -21.42 -2.60
C MET A 29 15.43 -22.26 -1.92
N GLY A 30 15.35 -22.41 -0.60
CA GLY A 30 16.31 -23.17 0.22
C GLY A 30 17.18 -22.33 1.15
N GLU A 31 17.27 -21.01 0.94
CA GLU A 31 17.95 -20.06 1.84
C GLU A 31 16.98 -19.35 2.79
N LEU A 32 15.69 -19.29 2.43
CA LEU A 32 14.65 -18.71 3.27
C LEU A 32 13.98 -19.76 4.15
N THR A 33 13.85 -19.43 5.43
CA THR A 33 12.84 -20.07 6.29
C THR A 33 11.49 -19.46 5.92
N VAL A 34 10.68 -20.24 5.22
CA VAL A 34 9.30 -19.88 4.85
C VAL A 34 8.32 -20.49 5.84
N GLY A 35 7.29 -19.72 6.18
CA GLY A 35 6.32 -20.13 7.18
C GLY A 35 5.54 -18.94 7.71
N GLU A 36 4.40 -19.25 8.32
CA GLU A 36 3.58 -18.25 8.97
C GLU A 36 4.15 -17.92 10.36
N PRO A 37 4.24 -16.63 10.75
CA PRO A 37 4.62 -16.24 12.11
C PRO A 37 3.64 -16.76 13.17
N ASP A 38 4.12 -17.09 14.37
CA ASP A 38 3.30 -17.58 15.48
C ASP A 38 2.21 -16.58 15.94
N ASP A 39 2.49 -15.27 15.84
CA ASP A 39 1.58 -14.17 16.18
C ASP A 39 1.24 -13.37 14.92
N LEU A 40 0.41 -13.96 14.05
CA LEU A 40 -0.10 -13.33 12.85
C LEU A 40 -1.46 -12.67 13.10
N LYS A 41 -1.60 -11.41 12.70
CA LYS A 41 -2.85 -10.64 12.77
C LYS A 41 -3.26 -10.14 11.41
N GLU A 42 -4.56 -10.12 11.17
CA GLU A 42 -5.14 -9.63 9.93
C GLU A 42 -5.24 -8.11 9.94
N LEU A 43 -5.00 -7.52 8.77
CA LEU A 43 -5.05 -6.10 8.54
C LEU A 43 -5.94 -5.83 7.33
N THR A 44 -7.16 -5.36 7.55
CA THR A 44 -8.19 -5.22 6.51
C THR A 44 -8.58 -3.76 6.27
N ASP A 45 -9.26 -3.48 5.15
CA ASP A 45 -9.74 -2.15 4.80
C ASP A 45 -10.55 -1.49 5.93
N GLY A 46 -10.26 -0.22 6.22
CA GLY A 46 -10.95 0.55 7.26
C GLY A 46 -10.53 0.22 8.70
N SER A 47 -9.59 -0.72 8.89
CA SER A 47 -9.03 -1.00 10.21
C SER A 47 -8.34 0.23 10.81
N LYS A 48 -8.31 0.30 12.14
CA LYS A 48 -7.46 1.22 12.90
C LYS A 48 -6.43 0.43 13.67
N LEU A 49 -5.21 0.94 13.71
CA LEU A 49 -4.08 0.28 14.35
C LEU A 49 -3.38 1.27 15.26
N THR A 50 -3.31 0.96 16.55
CA THR A 50 -2.53 1.73 17.52
C THR A 50 -1.20 1.04 17.76
N LEU A 51 -0.09 1.67 17.38
CA LEU A 51 1.26 1.13 17.55
C LEU A 51 2.23 2.22 17.99
N ALA A 52 3.02 1.94 19.02
CA ALA A 52 4.03 2.87 19.56
C ALA A 52 3.50 4.28 19.88
N GLY A 53 2.22 4.39 20.27
CA GLY A 53 1.56 5.66 20.57
C GLY A 53 1.05 6.44 19.34
N LEU A 54 1.11 5.85 18.15
CA LEU A 54 0.56 6.39 16.91
C LEU A 54 -0.73 5.67 16.52
N GLU A 55 -1.68 6.43 16.01
CA GLU A 55 -2.93 5.94 15.43
C GLU A 55 -2.79 5.90 13.90
N PHE A 56 -2.98 4.71 13.33
CA PHE A 56 -2.96 4.50 11.88
C PHE A 56 -4.36 4.15 11.38
N GLY A 57 -4.80 4.85 10.34
CA GLY A 57 -5.90 4.40 9.48
C GLY A 57 -5.36 3.46 8.40
N VAL A 58 -6.05 2.36 8.16
CA VAL A 58 -5.66 1.36 7.15
C VAL A 58 -6.61 1.43 5.97
N SER A 59 -6.06 1.55 4.77
CA SER A 59 -6.81 1.35 3.53
C SER A 59 -6.24 0.18 2.77
N HIS A 60 -7.08 -0.78 2.38
CA HIS A 60 -6.70 -1.78 1.39
C HIS A 60 -6.44 -1.06 0.06
N ALA A 61 -5.41 -1.47 -0.67
CA ALA A 61 -4.93 -0.79 -1.87
C ALA A 61 -4.35 -1.81 -2.86
N PRO A 62 -5.16 -2.78 -3.34
CA PRO A 62 -4.69 -3.83 -4.23
C PRO A 62 -4.22 -3.27 -5.57
N GLY A 63 -3.37 -4.03 -6.25
CA GLY A 63 -2.93 -3.78 -7.62
C GLY A 63 -1.42 -3.96 -7.82
N HIS A 64 -0.60 -3.56 -6.85
CA HIS A 64 0.82 -3.97 -6.82
C HIS A 64 0.93 -5.44 -6.39
N THR A 65 0.22 -5.75 -5.30
CA THR A 65 -0.12 -7.11 -4.85
C THR A 65 -1.61 -7.14 -4.51
N LYS A 66 -2.17 -8.30 -4.17
CA LYS A 66 -3.58 -8.42 -3.81
C LYS A 66 -3.86 -7.87 -2.42
N GLY A 67 -2.93 -8.04 -1.48
CA GLY A 67 -3.05 -7.60 -0.10
C GLY A 67 -2.33 -6.29 0.22
N SER A 68 -1.86 -5.54 -0.77
CA SER A 68 -1.28 -4.21 -0.55
C SER A 68 -2.22 -3.33 0.29
N VAL A 69 -1.67 -2.63 1.28
CA VAL A 69 -2.37 -1.66 2.12
C VAL A 69 -1.56 -0.37 2.23
N THR A 70 -2.23 0.72 2.55
CA THR A 70 -1.61 2.00 2.90
C THR A 70 -2.00 2.41 4.31
N PHE A 71 -1.17 3.23 4.95
CA PHE A 71 -1.45 3.74 6.29
C PHE A 71 -1.54 5.26 6.28
N THR A 72 -2.62 5.80 6.84
CA THR A 72 -2.74 7.23 7.12
C THR A 72 -2.45 7.51 8.59
N VAL A 73 -1.73 8.60 8.85
CA VAL A 73 -1.55 9.16 10.19
C VAL A 73 -2.15 10.56 10.16
N PRO A 74 -3.06 10.89 11.08
CA PRO A 74 -3.64 12.23 11.13
C PRO A 74 -2.59 13.28 11.48
N GLU A 75 -2.91 14.53 11.19
CA GLU A 75 -2.10 15.67 11.63
C GLU A 75 -1.88 15.64 13.15
N ALA A 76 -0.64 15.93 13.58
CA ALA A 76 -0.28 15.92 14.98
C ALA A 76 0.75 17.02 15.30
N ALA A 77 0.35 18.00 16.12
CA ALA A 77 1.17 19.15 16.50
C ALA A 77 1.81 19.83 15.27
N ASP A 78 3.13 19.68 15.08
CA ASP A 78 3.89 20.29 13.99
C ASP A 78 4.11 19.34 12.79
N ILE A 79 3.41 18.19 12.76
CA ILE A 79 3.53 17.17 11.72
C ILE A 79 2.25 17.19 10.86
N PRO A 80 2.35 17.41 9.53
CA PRO A 80 1.20 17.35 8.63
C PRO A 80 0.63 15.92 8.56
N PRO A 81 -0.58 15.71 8.02
CA PRO A 81 -1.08 14.37 7.77
C PRO A 81 -0.11 13.59 6.88
N VAL A 82 0.08 12.30 7.17
CA VAL A 82 1.03 11.43 6.46
C VAL A 82 0.30 10.25 5.84
N LEU A 83 0.64 9.92 4.60
CA LEU A 83 0.30 8.67 3.93
C LEU A 83 1.58 7.84 3.74
N PHE A 84 1.66 6.70 4.40
CA PHE A 84 2.58 5.63 4.01
C PHE A 84 1.94 4.85 2.87
N SER A 85 2.32 5.17 1.63
CA SER A 85 1.65 4.65 0.43
C SER A 85 2.11 3.24 0.03
N GLY A 86 3.19 2.74 0.62
CA GLY A 86 3.85 1.53 0.13
C GLY A 86 4.15 1.69 -1.36
N ASP A 87 3.77 0.69 -2.15
CA ASP A 87 3.96 0.69 -3.61
C ASP A 87 2.70 1.16 -4.39
N LEU A 88 1.76 1.84 -3.73
CA LEU A 88 0.60 2.44 -4.40
C LEU A 88 0.97 3.71 -5.20
N LEU A 89 1.70 4.63 -4.56
CA LEU A 89 2.03 5.96 -5.10
C LEU A 89 3.47 6.32 -4.76
N PHE A 90 4.22 6.74 -5.78
CA PHE A 90 5.58 7.26 -5.68
C PHE A 90 5.65 8.69 -6.24
N ALA A 91 6.76 9.38 -6.01
CA ALA A 91 7.04 10.65 -6.67
C ALA A 91 7.08 10.48 -8.19
N GLY A 92 6.06 11.00 -8.88
CA GLY A 92 5.90 10.95 -10.34
C GLY A 92 5.61 9.56 -10.94
N SER A 93 5.34 8.53 -10.12
CA SER A 93 5.09 7.17 -10.60
C SER A 93 4.25 6.32 -9.62
N VAL A 94 4.10 5.02 -9.90
CA VAL A 94 3.39 4.02 -9.08
C VAL A 94 4.18 2.71 -9.06
N GLY A 95 3.81 1.79 -8.16
CA GLY A 95 4.37 0.44 -8.13
C GLY A 95 4.10 -0.35 -9.40
N ARG A 96 4.99 -1.32 -9.67
CA ARG A 96 4.84 -2.25 -10.78
C ARG A 96 3.64 -3.18 -10.55
N THR A 97 3.07 -3.73 -11.62
CA THR A 97 1.89 -4.61 -11.53
C THR A 97 2.02 -5.87 -12.41
N ASP A 98 3.23 -6.20 -12.83
CA ASP A 98 3.53 -7.29 -13.78
C ASP A 98 3.98 -8.60 -13.09
N LEU A 99 4.11 -8.60 -11.76
CA LEU A 99 4.39 -9.80 -10.96
C LEU A 99 3.08 -10.55 -10.60
N PRO A 100 3.14 -11.83 -10.19
CA PRO A 100 1.95 -12.59 -9.81
C PRO A 100 1.12 -11.88 -8.73
N GLY A 101 -0.17 -11.70 -9.01
CA GLY A 101 -1.09 -10.97 -8.13
C GLY A 101 -1.18 -9.47 -8.39
N GLY A 102 -0.33 -8.92 -9.26
CA GLY A 102 -0.43 -7.54 -9.73
C GLY A 102 -1.52 -7.35 -10.79
N ASP A 103 -2.20 -6.20 -10.73
CA ASP A 103 -3.22 -5.74 -11.69
C ASP A 103 -3.18 -4.20 -11.80
N HIS A 104 -2.89 -3.71 -13.00
CA HIS A 104 -2.77 -2.26 -13.24
C HIS A 104 -4.09 -1.50 -13.10
N ALA A 105 -5.19 -2.07 -13.59
CA ALA A 105 -6.50 -1.43 -13.50
C ALA A 105 -6.97 -1.38 -12.05
N GLU A 106 -6.66 -2.41 -11.27
CA GLU A 106 -6.91 -2.43 -9.83
C GLU A 106 -6.06 -1.41 -9.08
N LEU A 107 -4.78 -1.29 -9.42
CA LEU A 107 -3.89 -0.27 -8.85
C LEU A 107 -4.46 1.13 -9.06
N LEU A 108 -4.94 1.46 -10.27
CA LEU A 108 -5.52 2.77 -10.56
C LEU A 108 -6.82 3.03 -9.77
N ARG A 109 -7.66 2.00 -9.55
CA ARG A 109 -8.85 2.12 -8.69
C ARG A 109 -8.47 2.37 -7.23
N SER A 110 -7.46 1.68 -6.73
CA SER A 110 -6.91 1.88 -5.40
C SER A 110 -6.32 3.28 -5.25
N LEU A 111 -5.56 3.73 -6.25
CA LEU A 111 -4.94 5.04 -6.29
C LEU A 111 -6.00 6.16 -6.26
N ALA A 112 -7.04 6.04 -7.08
CA ALA A 112 -8.16 6.98 -7.08
C ALA A 112 -8.87 7.03 -5.72
N ARG A 113 -9.20 5.86 -5.16
CA ARG A 113 -9.95 5.77 -3.90
C ARG A 113 -9.16 6.28 -2.70
N VAL A 114 -7.87 5.96 -2.62
CA VAL A 114 -7.03 6.29 -1.46
C VAL A 114 -6.47 7.71 -1.56
N CYS A 115 -5.95 8.11 -2.71
CA CYS A 115 -5.18 9.36 -2.82
C CYS A 115 -6.05 10.58 -3.16
N LEU A 116 -7.07 10.45 -4.03
CA LEU A 116 -7.84 11.62 -4.46
C LEU A 116 -8.60 12.32 -3.31
N PRO A 117 -9.15 11.62 -2.30
CA PRO A 117 -9.84 12.27 -1.18
C PRO A 117 -8.93 12.98 -0.17
N LEU A 118 -7.61 12.75 -0.22
CA LEU A 118 -6.68 13.31 0.75
C LEU A 118 -6.35 14.78 0.45
N ASP A 119 -6.06 15.53 1.50
CA ASP A 119 -5.66 16.94 1.41
C ASP A 119 -4.31 17.07 0.71
N ASP A 120 -4.13 18.14 -0.07
CA ASP A 120 -2.90 18.37 -0.84
C ASP A 120 -1.65 18.53 0.03
N SER A 121 -1.81 18.93 1.29
CA SER A 121 -0.74 19.01 2.29
C SER A 121 -0.28 17.65 2.83
N THR A 122 -1.03 16.57 2.54
CA THR A 122 -0.69 15.21 2.99
C THR A 122 0.66 14.80 2.42
N VAL A 123 1.61 14.53 3.32
CA VAL A 123 2.94 14.04 2.98
C VAL A 123 2.84 12.57 2.60
N VAL A 124 3.44 12.20 1.48
CA VAL A 124 3.49 10.80 1.01
C VAL A 124 4.89 10.26 1.26
N LEU A 125 4.97 9.24 2.12
CA LEU A 125 6.16 8.43 2.36
C LEU A 125 5.98 7.10 1.64
N SER A 126 6.60 6.99 0.46
CA SER A 126 6.53 5.81 -0.39
C SER A 126 7.39 4.66 0.11
N GLY A 127 7.09 3.44 -0.35
CA GLY A 127 7.96 2.28 -0.14
C GLY A 127 9.34 2.45 -0.78
N HIS A 128 9.43 3.24 -1.85
CA HIS A 128 10.63 3.47 -2.63
C HIS A 128 10.73 4.92 -3.12
N GLY A 129 11.96 5.39 -3.34
CA GLY A 129 12.23 6.72 -3.87
C GLY A 129 12.04 7.86 -2.86
N PRO A 130 12.01 9.12 -3.33
CA PRO A 130 11.91 10.28 -2.45
C PRO A 130 10.48 10.52 -1.98
N GLN A 131 10.35 11.18 -0.82
CA GLN A 131 9.10 11.72 -0.32
C GLN A 131 8.46 12.72 -1.31
N THR A 132 7.12 12.79 -1.31
CA THR A 132 6.33 13.77 -2.06
C THR A 132 5.09 14.23 -1.26
N THR A 133 4.14 14.92 -1.89
CA THR A 133 2.85 15.30 -1.31
C THR A 133 1.69 14.98 -2.26
N ILE A 134 0.49 14.78 -1.73
CA ILE A 134 -0.70 14.56 -2.55
C ILE A 134 -0.92 15.71 -3.54
N GLY A 135 -0.72 16.96 -3.12
CA GLY A 135 -0.87 18.11 -4.01
C GLY A 135 0.12 18.11 -5.17
N ARG A 136 1.38 17.74 -4.92
CA ARG A 136 2.38 17.62 -5.99
C ARG A 136 2.02 16.50 -6.96
N GLU A 137 1.68 15.33 -6.44
CA GLU A 137 1.36 14.17 -7.27
C GLU A 137 0.07 14.42 -8.06
N ARG A 138 -0.94 15.05 -7.48
CA ARG A 138 -2.17 15.44 -8.19
C ARG A 138 -1.88 16.40 -9.35
N ALA A 139 -0.90 17.29 -9.20
CA ALA A 139 -0.54 18.26 -10.24
C ALA A 139 0.37 17.67 -11.33
N THR A 140 1.24 16.72 -11.00
CA THR A 140 2.33 16.30 -11.89
C THR A 140 2.41 14.81 -12.21
N ASN A 141 1.78 13.94 -11.40
CA ASN A 141 1.87 12.50 -11.58
C ASN A 141 0.93 12.05 -12.72
N PRO A 142 1.46 11.46 -13.80
CA PRO A 142 0.65 11.05 -14.95
C PRO A 142 -0.39 9.98 -14.60
N PHE A 143 -0.20 9.21 -13.53
CA PHE A 143 -1.14 8.17 -13.10
C PHE A 143 -2.34 8.72 -12.31
N LEU A 144 -2.25 9.94 -11.78
CA LEU A 144 -3.38 10.62 -11.11
C LEU A 144 -4.19 11.48 -12.10
N ASN A 145 -3.58 11.89 -13.20
CA ASN A 145 -4.24 12.70 -14.22
C ASN A 145 -5.31 11.88 -14.96
N GLY A 146 -6.56 12.35 -14.93
CA GLY A 146 -7.68 11.68 -15.61
C GLY A 146 -8.34 10.55 -14.82
N LEU A 147 -7.98 10.36 -13.53
CA LEU A 147 -8.75 9.53 -12.62
C LEU A 147 -9.91 10.33 -12.04
N ASP A 148 -11.11 9.73 -12.07
CA ASP A 148 -12.27 10.27 -11.37
C ASP A 148 -12.29 9.79 -9.92
N ALA A 149 -12.75 10.66 -9.02
CA ALA A 149 -12.97 10.27 -7.63
C ALA A 149 -14.01 9.14 -7.59
N ALA A 150 -13.67 8.04 -6.93
CA ALA A 150 -14.64 6.99 -6.65
C ALA A 150 -15.84 7.59 -5.87
N PRO A 151 -17.08 7.19 -6.15
CA PRO A 151 -18.23 7.67 -5.40
C PRO A 151 -18.00 7.39 -3.90
N ARG A 152 -18.13 8.44 -3.07
CA ARG A 152 -18.00 8.31 -1.62
C ARG A 152 -18.99 7.24 -1.15
N ARG A 153 -18.50 6.17 -0.49
CA ARG A 153 -19.39 5.23 0.19
C ARG A 153 -20.18 6.03 1.22
N GLY A 154 -21.49 6.11 1.02
CA GLY A 154 -22.41 6.83 1.90
C GLY A 154 -22.34 6.29 3.33
N LEU A 155 -22.50 7.20 4.29
CA LEU A 155 -22.74 6.93 5.70
C LEU A 155 -24.05 6.15 5.90
#